data_AF-C1G474-F1
#
_entry.id   AF-C1G474-F1
#
_cell.length_a   1.000
_cell.length_b   1.000
_cell.length_c   1.000
_cell.angle_alpha   90.00
_cell.angle_beta   90.00
_cell.angle_gamma   90.00
#
_symmetry.space_group_name_H-M   'P 1'
#
loop_
_entity.id
_entity.type
_entity.pdbx_description
1 polymer ?
#
loop_
_entity_poly.entity_id
_entity_poly.type
_entity_poly.pdbx_seq_one_letter_code
_entity_poly.pdbx_strand_id
1 'polypeptide(L)'
;MNSLLRRGTSFLFTGTKSPVADSATTTAPENTLFTRVDPSIDGEDCDRDCDSCTIRYPSKFEIDTEDKLYGNVKGWATHVLIATGKTDWVRDVADEKGSVMEAIEKGGLKPSNGTMKLSASNIPVPDEYHHHELGKQPTTALILPAFTVVEHVTPALAADLITYFVNPALTTTSPLYNSNIGELPSTNTPTPEPAPGTSALTTSPSPLTGTSSSVDYTALTPLRSRPCLHTAVILLCSQRTRDARCGQSAPLLRREFERHLRARGLYRDLNDERLGGVGIYFISHVGGHKYSANVIVYRRRTKSDFADSTTEPSAVSVEEGAVQGIWLARVRPEDCEGIVKFTVLQGKVVKPASQLRGGFDREKGLVIEETALLKTLSEGRIKGAALDVFDVEPLPGDSQWRTTRWGVEGRSEVLLSPHLGYAEEEIMNRWYEEQAENIERWLDGKEVETRLL
;
A
#
# COMPACT_ATOMS: atom_id res chain seq x y z
N MET A 1 40.88 8.23 38.08
CA MET A 1 41.35 6.98 38.72
C MET A 1 40.23 5.97 38.61
N ASN A 2 40.55 4.85 37.97
CA ASN A 2 39.63 3.84 37.42
C ASN A 2 38.82 3.07 38.47
N SER A 3 37.51 2.99 38.19
CA SER A 3 36.73 1.76 38.02
C SER A 3 37.46 0.42 38.29
N LEU A 4 37.00 -0.27 39.33
CA LEU A 4 37.22 -1.67 39.72
C LEU A 4 35.88 -2.06 40.40
N LEU A 5 35.12 -3.12 40.08
CA LEU A 5 35.42 -4.42 39.50
C LEU A 5 34.20 -4.99 38.75
N ARG A 6 34.46 -5.59 37.59
CA ARG A 6 33.67 -6.68 36.99
C ARG A 6 34.08 -8.01 37.63
N ARG A 7 33.09 -8.88 37.91
CA ARG A 7 33.10 -10.37 37.83
C ARG A 7 31.68 -10.81 38.26
N GLY A 8 30.82 -11.27 37.33
CA GLY A 8 30.71 -12.66 36.89
C GLY A 8 29.80 -13.42 37.87
N THR A 9 28.56 -13.76 37.53
CA THR A 9 28.22 -15.13 37.09
C THR A 9 26.84 -15.20 36.43
N SER A 10 26.75 -16.00 35.36
CA SER A 10 25.50 -16.52 34.82
C SER A 10 24.69 -17.27 35.88
N PHE A 11 23.37 -17.07 35.91
CA PHE A 11 22.44 -18.08 36.38
C PHE A 11 21.46 -18.42 35.27
N LEU A 12 21.63 -19.63 34.74
CA LEU A 12 20.61 -20.35 33.99
C LEU A 12 19.58 -20.89 34.99
N PHE A 13 18.31 -20.58 34.80
CA PHE A 13 17.20 -21.48 35.16
C PHE A 13 16.08 -21.36 34.13
N THR A 14 16.03 -22.40 33.28
CA THR A 14 14.87 -23.16 32.81
C THR A 14 13.48 -22.51 32.87
N GLY A 15 12.96 -22.20 31.68
CA GLY A 15 11.67 -22.68 31.18
C GLY A 15 10.45 -22.60 32.09
N THR A 16 9.69 -21.52 31.94
CA THR A 16 8.22 -21.57 32.02
C THR A 16 7.65 -20.77 30.85
N LYS A 17 6.93 -21.48 29.97
CA LYS A 17 6.13 -20.90 28.90
C LYS A 17 5.20 -19.84 29.50
N SER A 18 5.34 -18.59 29.08
CA SER A 18 4.28 -17.58 29.19
C SER A 18 3.75 -17.27 27.80
N PRO A 19 2.42 -17.18 27.64
CA PRO A 19 1.79 -17.09 26.34
C PRO A 19 2.12 -15.72 25.73
N VAL A 20 2.63 -15.75 24.50
CA VAL A 20 2.72 -14.57 23.65
C VAL A 20 1.28 -14.12 23.37
N ALA A 21 0.84 -13.08 24.06
CA ALA A 21 -0.41 -12.41 23.76
C ALA A 21 -0.19 -11.51 22.53
N ASP A 22 -0.98 -11.77 21.49
CA ASP A 22 -1.00 -11.06 20.23
C ASP A 22 -1.05 -9.54 20.41
N SER A 23 -0.16 -8.84 19.70
CA SER A 23 -0.26 -7.41 19.42
C SER A 23 -1.52 -7.16 18.60
N ALA A 24 -2.57 -6.66 19.26
CA ALA A 24 -3.83 -6.32 18.64
C ALA A 24 -3.71 -4.95 17.95
N THR A 25 -3.49 -4.96 16.64
CA THR A 25 -3.91 -3.86 15.74
C THR A 25 -5.43 -3.73 15.83
N THR A 26 -5.94 -2.60 16.33
CA THR A 26 -7.38 -2.33 16.37
C THR A 26 -7.91 -1.88 15.03
N THR A 27 -9.12 -2.33 14.73
CA THR A 27 -9.80 -2.14 13.45
C THR A 27 -10.67 -0.89 13.54
N ALA A 28 -10.39 0.16 12.75
CA ALA A 28 -11.29 1.31 12.58
C ALA A 28 -12.70 0.83 12.18
N PRO A 29 -13.81 1.53 12.46
CA PRO A 29 -15.14 1.07 12.05
C PRO A 29 -15.28 0.85 10.54
N GLU A 30 -16.17 -0.07 10.15
CA GLU A 30 -16.31 -0.55 8.77
C GLU A 30 -16.61 0.56 7.75
N ASN A 31 -17.39 1.56 8.18
CA ASN A 31 -17.78 2.69 7.33
C ASN A 31 -16.77 3.84 7.36
N THR A 32 -15.72 3.75 8.19
CA THR A 32 -14.73 4.83 8.33
C THR A 32 -13.61 4.67 7.31
N LEU A 33 -13.15 3.43 7.10
CA LEU A 33 -11.99 3.15 6.25
C LEU A 33 -12.27 3.42 4.76
N PHE A 34 -13.41 2.96 4.23
CA PHE A 34 -13.75 3.19 2.82
C PHE A 34 -15.13 3.82 2.69
N THR A 35 -15.26 4.76 1.76
CA THR A 35 -16.54 5.41 1.48
C THR A 35 -17.47 4.40 0.83
N ARG A 36 -18.69 4.25 1.37
CA ARG A 36 -19.73 3.42 0.73
C ARG A 36 -20.31 4.17 -0.47
N VAL A 37 -20.70 3.44 -1.51
CA VAL A 37 -21.50 4.02 -2.61
C VAL A 37 -22.78 4.66 -2.08
N ASP A 38 -23.15 5.79 -2.67
CA ASP A 38 -24.34 6.57 -2.31
C ASP A 38 -25.27 6.67 -3.52
N PRO A 39 -26.50 6.11 -3.48
CA PRO A 39 -27.44 6.16 -4.60
C PRO A 39 -27.75 7.58 -5.12
N SER A 40 -27.65 8.60 -4.26
CA SER A 40 -27.88 9.99 -4.65
C SER A 40 -26.75 10.60 -5.49
N ILE A 41 -25.53 10.06 -5.38
CA ILE A 41 -24.33 10.54 -6.07
C ILE A 41 -23.92 9.57 -7.19
N ASP A 42 -23.97 8.27 -6.90
CA ASP A 42 -23.47 7.17 -7.73
C ASP A 42 -24.56 6.54 -8.63
N GLY A 43 -25.79 7.03 -8.52
CA GLY A 43 -26.97 6.58 -9.27
C GLY A 43 -27.78 5.51 -8.52
N GLU A 44 -29.09 5.44 -8.80
CA GLU A 44 -30.03 4.56 -8.08
C GLU A 44 -29.66 3.07 -8.17
N ASP A 45 -28.96 2.64 -9.23
CA ASP A 45 -28.51 1.27 -9.43
C ASP A 45 -27.07 1.01 -8.91
N CYS A 46 -26.50 1.88 -8.07
CA CYS A 46 -25.09 1.75 -7.63
C CYS A 46 -24.81 0.49 -6.78
N ASP A 47 -25.83 -0.01 -6.08
CA ASP A 47 -25.76 -1.23 -5.27
C ASP A 47 -26.41 -2.44 -5.97
N ARG A 48 -26.88 -2.26 -7.20
CA ARG A 48 -27.59 -3.28 -7.96
C ARG A 48 -26.63 -4.29 -8.56
N ASP A 49 -27.01 -5.56 -8.39
CA ASP A 49 -26.31 -6.68 -9.01
C ASP A 49 -26.45 -6.67 -10.53
N CYS A 50 -25.41 -7.13 -11.22
CA CYS A 50 -25.37 -7.21 -12.67
C CYS A 50 -26.49 -8.13 -13.22
N ASP A 51 -27.51 -7.52 -13.84
CA ASP A 51 -28.64 -8.23 -14.47
C ASP A 51 -28.22 -9.05 -15.71
N SER A 52 -27.16 -8.60 -16.40
CA SER A 52 -26.66 -9.22 -17.65
C SER A 52 -25.58 -10.29 -17.42
N CYS A 53 -25.26 -10.60 -16.16
CA CYS A 53 -24.19 -11.52 -15.83
C CYS A 53 -24.61 -12.97 -16.10
N THR A 54 -23.88 -13.62 -17.02
CA THR A 54 -24.14 -15.00 -17.46
C THR A 54 -23.35 -16.02 -16.66
N ILE A 55 -22.29 -15.59 -15.98
CA ILE A 55 -21.43 -16.45 -15.16
C ILE A 55 -22.04 -16.57 -13.77
N ARG A 56 -22.21 -17.81 -13.29
CA ARG A 56 -22.68 -18.10 -11.93
C ARG A 56 -21.76 -19.13 -11.28
N TYR A 57 -21.70 -19.11 -9.96
CA TYR A 57 -21.04 -20.17 -9.22
C TYR A 57 -21.79 -21.50 -9.33
N PRO A 58 -21.08 -22.64 -9.17
CA PRO A 58 -21.73 -23.94 -9.07
C PRO A 58 -22.77 -23.96 -7.95
N SER A 59 -23.85 -24.73 -8.11
CA SER A 59 -24.93 -24.82 -7.12
C SER A 59 -24.48 -25.30 -5.73
N LYS A 60 -23.36 -26.02 -5.64
CA LYS A 60 -22.75 -26.51 -4.39
C LYS A 60 -21.67 -25.59 -3.83
N PHE A 61 -21.61 -24.33 -4.27
CA PHE A 61 -20.65 -23.36 -3.76
C PHE A 61 -21.14 -22.76 -2.45
N GLU A 62 -20.76 -23.37 -1.34
CA GLU A 62 -21.15 -22.93 0.01
C GLU A 62 -20.02 -22.19 0.71
N ILE A 63 -20.33 -20.99 1.19
CA ILE A 63 -19.45 -20.14 1.98
C ILE A 63 -20.19 -19.67 3.22
N ASP A 64 -19.44 -19.43 4.29
CA ASP A 64 -20.01 -18.75 5.45
C ASP A 64 -20.51 -17.35 5.02
N THR A 65 -21.73 -17.01 5.41
CA THR A 65 -22.35 -15.69 5.13
C THR A 65 -22.76 -14.95 6.41
N GLU A 66 -22.72 -15.62 7.56
CA GLU A 66 -23.25 -15.10 8.83
C GLU A 66 -22.19 -14.35 9.64
N ASP A 67 -20.92 -14.77 9.57
CA ASP A 67 -19.91 -14.14 10.40
C ASP A 67 -19.58 -12.71 9.95
N LYS A 68 -19.29 -11.85 10.92
CA LYS A 68 -18.73 -10.52 10.67
C LYS A 68 -17.35 -10.66 10.02
N LEU A 69 -17.23 -10.21 8.77
CA LEU A 69 -15.98 -10.29 8.00
C LEU A 69 -14.95 -9.26 8.45
N TYR A 70 -15.42 -8.06 8.70
CA TYR A 70 -14.57 -6.89 8.87
C TYR A 70 -13.77 -6.92 10.18
N GLY A 71 -12.48 -6.64 10.09
CA GLY A 71 -11.54 -6.60 11.23
C GLY A 71 -10.82 -7.91 11.55
N ASN A 72 -11.10 -8.97 10.80
CA ASN A 72 -10.48 -10.29 10.99
C ASN A 72 -9.31 -10.54 10.01
N VAL A 73 -8.56 -9.48 9.70
CA VAL A 73 -7.39 -9.53 8.80
C VAL A 73 -6.19 -8.96 9.54
N LYS A 74 -5.08 -9.70 9.55
CA LYS A 74 -3.80 -9.21 10.07
C LYS A 74 -3.29 -8.09 9.17
N GLY A 75 -2.92 -6.95 9.77
CA GLY A 75 -2.28 -5.85 9.05
C GLY A 75 -0.95 -6.26 8.42
N TRP A 76 -0.60 -5.62 7.31
CA TRP A 76 0.68 -5.77 6.63
C TRP A 76 1.19 -4.41 6.18
N ALA A 77 2.51 -4.25 6.16
CA ALA A 77 3.21 -3.09 5.64
C ALA A 77 3.49 -3.22 4.14
N THR A 78 3.91 -4.41 3.71
CA THR A 78 4.21 -4.72 2.30
C THR A 78 3.59 -6.06 1.90
N HIS A 79 3.24 -6.19 0.62
CA HIS A 79 2.75 -7.43 0.02
C HIS A 79 3.61 -7.75 -1.20
N VAL A 80 4.37 -8.84 -1.10
CA VAL A 80 5.30 -9.30 -2.13
C VAL A 80 4.68 -10.48 -2.86
N LEU A 81 4.47 -10.32 -4.16
CA LEU A 81 3.98 -11.36 -5.05
C LEU A 81 5.16 -11.96 -5.82
N ILE A 82 5.39 -13.26 -5.68
CA ILE A 82 6.43 -13.98 -6.42
C ILE A 82 5.80 -14.66 -7.64
N ALA A 83 6.34 -14.36 -8.82
CA ALA A 83 5.91 -14.96 -10.07
C ALA A 83 6.23 -16.46 -10.08
N THR A 84 5.25 -17.26 -10.48
CA THR A 84 5.40 -18.72 -10.61
C THR A 84 4.81 -19.26 -11.90
N GLY A 85 4.00 -18.46 -12.62
CA GLY A 85 3.20 -18.91 -13.76
C GLY A 85 2.10 -19.94 -13.39
N LYS A 86 2.01 -20.37 -12.13
CA LYS A 86 1.04 -21.37 -11.66
C LYS A 86 -0.25 -20.72 -11.18
N THR A 87 -1.34 -21.47 -11.16
CA THR A 87 -2.64 -21.04 -10.63
C THR A 87 -3.06 -21.80 -9.37
N ASP A 88 -2.28 -22.79 -8.95
CA ASP A 88 -2.44 -23.61 -7.75
C ASP A 88 -1.04 -23.99 -7.25
N TRP A 89 -0.90 -24.21 -5.94
CA TRP A 89 0.40 -24.40 -5.27
C TRP A 89 0.26 -25.42 -4.15
N VAL A 90 1.38 -25.96 -3.67
CA VAL A 90 1.40 -26.77 -2.44
C VAL A 90 0.80 -25.99 -1.27
N ARG A 91 0.24 -26.70 -0.27
CA ARG A 91 -0.60 -26.14 0.79
C ARG A 91 -0.01 -24.88 1.45
N ASP A 92 1.30 -24.88 1.68
CA ASP A 92 2.08 -23.73 2.10
C ASP A 92 3.07 -23.36 0.99
N VAL A 93 3.09 -22.10 0.56
CA VAL A 93 3.97 -21.66 -0.53
C VAL A 93 5.44 -21.69 -0.16
N ALA A 94 5.78 -21.66 1.14
CA ALA A 94 7.13 -21.86 1.62
C ALA A 94 7.64 -23.30 1.40
N ASP A 95 6.75 -24.26 1.10
CA ASP A 95 7.10 -25.65 0.78
C ASP A 95 7.35 -25.90 -0.71
N GLU A 96 7.23 -24.87 -1.56
CA GLU A 96 7.70 -24.92 -2.95
C GLU A 96 9.23 -24.97 -2.96
N LYS A 97 9.79 -26.18 -3.00
CA LYS A 97 11.25 -26.42 -2.92
C LYS A 97 12.03 -25.66 -3.98
N GLY A 98 13.13 -25.03 -3.57
CA GLY A 98 14.01 -24.26 -4.45
C GLY A 98 13.40 -22.97 -4.97
N SER A 99 12.30 -22.49 -4.37
CA SER A 99 11.66 -21.23 -4.73
C SER A 99 12.20 -20.06 -3.90
N VAL A 100 12.00 -18.85 -4.42
CA VAL A 100 12.23 -17.61 -3.66
C VAL A 100 11.38 -17.57 -2.38
N MET A 101 10.17 -18.15 -2.42
CA MET A 101 9.27 -18.14 -1.26
C MET A 101 9.80 -19.02 -0.12
N GLU A 102 10.32 -20.21 -0.45
CA GLU A 102 11.01 -21.06 0.50
C GLU A 102 12.22 -20.32 1.11
N ALA A 103 13.04 -19.68 0.28
CA ALA A 103 14.21 -18.94 0.73
C ALA A 103 13.86 -17.78 1.68
N ILE A 104 12.76 -17.07 1.45
CA ILE A 104 12.29 -15.99 2.31
C ILE A 104 11.78 -16.53 3.65
N GLU A 105 10.80 -17.42 3.65
CA GLU A 105 10.14 -17.84 4.89
C GLU A 105 10.99 -18.80 5.71
N LYS A 106 11.54 -19.86 5.08
CA LYS A 106 12.39 -20.83 5.80
C LYS A 106 13.80 -20.28 6.08
N GLY A 107 14.27 -19.31 5.29
CA GLY A 107 15.48 -18.56 5.59
C GLY A 107 15.31 -17.54 6.72
N GLY A 108 14.08 -17.34 7.22
CA GLY A 108 13.79 -16.42 8.32
C GLY A 108 14.02 -14.95 7.95
N LEU A 109 13.94 -14.61 6.66
CA LEU A 109 14.14 -13.26 6.18
C LEU A 109 12.92 -12.40 6.54
N LYS A 110 13.14 -11.39 7.38
CA LYS A 110 12.10 -10.48 7.84
C LYS A 110 12.47 -9.05 7.43
N PRO A 111 11.57 -8.34 6.75
CA PRO A 111 11.82 -6.95 6.43
C PRO A 111 11.82 -6.06 7.67
N SER A 112 12.58 -4.98 7.63
CA SER A 112 12.65 -3.99 8.71
C SER A 112 11.53 -2.96 8.66
N ASN A 113 10.82 -2.83 7.53
CA ASN A 113 9.73 -1.86 7.35
C ASN A 113 8.34 -2.37 7.74
N GLY A 114 8.28 -3.47 8.50
CA GLY A 114 7.05 -4.00 9.09
C GLY A 114 6.66 -5.38 8.55
N THR A 115 5.43 -5.80 8.87
CA THR A 115 4.94 -7.14 8.50
C THR A 115 4.80 -7.27 6.98
N MET A 116 5.51 -8.21 6.38
CA MET A 116 5.37 -8.52 4.96
C MET A 116 4.42 -9.70 4.76
N LYS A 117 3.46 -9.50 3.85
CA LYS A 117 2.64 -10.57 3.29
C LYS A 117 3.38 -11.14 2.08
N LEU A 118 3.58 -12.45 2.04
CA LEU A 118 4.16 -13.14 0.90
C LEU A 118 3.07 -13.92 0.17
N SER A 119 3.07 -13.90 -1.16
CA SER A 119 2.15 -14.73 -1.94
C SER A 119 2.78 -15.22 -3.23
N ALA A 120 2.53 -16.47 -3.58
CA ALA A 120 2.80 -16.96 -4.92
C ALA A 120 1.77 -16.38 -5.89
N SER A 121 2.14 -16.13 -7.14
CA SER A 121 1.23 -15.57 -8.13
C SER A 121 1.39 -16.18 -9.51
N ASN A 122 0.31 -16.15 -10.30
CA ASN A 122 0.30 -16.61 -11.69
C ASN A 122 0.93 -15.60 -12.68
N ILE A 123 1.60 -14.57 -12.16
CA ILE A 123 2.46 -13.70 -12.95
C ILE A 123 3.39 -14.58 -13.81
N PRO A 124 3.50 -14.30 -15.12
CA PRO A 124 4.42 -15.01 -15.99
C PRO A 124 5.86 -14.93 -15.46
N VAL A 125 6.56 -16.06 -15.50
CA VAL A 125 7.99 -16.13 -15.21
C VAL A 125 8.77 -15.73 -16.46
N PRO A 126 10.00 -15.21 -16.33
CA PRO A 126 10.86 -14.96 -17.49
C PRO A 126 11.19 -16.28 -18.21
N ASP A 127 11.43 -16.24 -19.53
CA ASP A 127 11.68 -17.46 -20.32
C ASP A 127 12.86 -18.28 -19.79
N GLU A 128 13.91 -17.61 -19.32
CA GLU A 128 15.08 -18.21 -18.67
C GLU A 128 14.76 -19.02 -17.41
N TYR A 129 13.61 -18.80 -16.75
CA TYR A 129 13.14 -19.61 -15.62
C TYR A 129 13.17 -21.11 -15.96
N HIS A 130 12.81 -21.47 -17.19
CA HIS A 130 12.73 -22.86 -17.65
C HIS A 130 14.08 -23.45 -18.07
N HIS A 131 15.13 -22.63 -18.18
CA HIS A 131 16.48 -23.06 -18.58
C HIS A 131 17.42 -23.26 -17.38
N HIS A 132 16.97 -22.94 -16.17
CA HIS A 132 17.73 -23.07 -14.94
C HIS A 132 17.30 -24.29 -14.11
N GLU A 133 18.26 -24.88 -13.40
CA GLU A 133 18.00 -25.94 -12.42
C GLU A 133 17.15 -25.44 -11.25
N LEU A 134 16.41 -26.34 -10.62
CA LEU A 134 15.64 -26.05 -9.40
C LEU A 134 16.56 -25.42 -8.33
N GLY A 135 16.09 -24.34 -7.70
CA GLY A 135 16.89 -23.57 -6.73
C GLY A 135 17.73 -22.44 -7.35
N LYS A 136 17.86 -22.39 -8.68
CA LYS A 136 18.58 -21.33 -9.41
C LYS A 136 17.69 -20.53 -10.37
N GLN A 137 16.39 -20.81 -10.38
CA GLN A 137 15.46 -20.25 -11.35
C GLN A 137 15.22 -18.75 -11.05
N PRO A 138 15.50 -17.85 -12.01
CA PRO A 138 15.22 -16.42 -11.87
C PRO A 138 13.73 -16.16 -12.05
N THR A 139 13.14 -15.36 -11.17
CA THR A 139 11.72 -14.97 -11.24
C THR A 139 11.52 -13.49 -11.00
N THR A 140 10.28 -13.04 -11.12
CA THR A 140 9.86 -11.65 -10.93
C THR A 140 9.12 -11.50 -9.60
N ALA A 141 9.41 -10.44 -8.86
CA ALA A 141 8.68 -10.05 -7.67
C ALA A 141 7.92 -8.74 -7.91
N LEU A 142 6.64 -8.67 -7.55
CA LEU A 142 5.87 -7.41 -7.52
C LEU A 142 5.67 -7.01 -6.06
N ILE A 143 6.16 -5.82 -5.69
CA ILE A 143 6.09 -5.23 -4.35
C ILE A 143 4.94 -4.22 -4.31
N LEU A 144 3.99 -4.46 -3.41
CA LEU A 144 2.85 -3.57 -3.12
C LEU A 144 2.96 -3.06 -1.67
N PRO A 145 2.51 -1.83 -1.36
CA PRO A 145 1.82 -0.89 -2.23
C PRO A 145 2.74 -0.09 -3.17
N ALA A 146 4.06 -0.27 -3.16
CA ALA A 146 4.97 0.51 -4.01
C ALA A 146 4.72 0.39 -5.53
N PHE A 147 4.05 -0.68 -5.99
CA PHE A 147 3.91 -0.98 -7.42
C PHE A 147 5.29 -1.10 -8.09
N THR A 148 6.23 -1.79 -7.43
CA THR A 148 7.60 -1.97 -7.94
C THR A 148 7.79 -3.42 -8.40
N VAL A 149 8.21 -3.59 -9.64
CA VAL A 149 8.61 -4.89 -10.19
C VAL A 149 10.12 -5.05 -10.00
N VAL A 150 10.55 -6.17 -9.43
CA VAL A 150 11.96 -6.57 -9.31
C VAL A 150 12.16 -7.83 -10.15
N GLU A 151 13.10 -7.79 -11.08
CA GLU A 151 13.32 -8.86 -12.06
C GLU A 151 14.56 -9.69 -11.68
N HIS A 152 14.65 -10.89 -12.24
CA HIS A 152 15.78 -11.82 -12.07
C HIS A 152 16.06 -12.21 -10.60
N VAL A 153 15.03 -12.24 -9.77
CA VAL A 153 15.13 -12.68 -8.37
C VAL A 153 15.32 -14.18 -8.33
N THR A 154 16.43 -14.64 -7.76
CA THR A 154 16.69 -16.06 -7.50
C THR A 154 16.59 -16.35 -5.99
N PRO A 155 16.46 -17.62 -5.57
CA PRO A 155 16.47 -17.97 -4.15
C PRO A 155 17.72 -17.46 -3.40
N ALA A 156 18.88 -17.45 -4.07
CA ALA A 156 20.13 -16.92 -3.51
C ALA A 156 20.11 -15.40 -3.28
N LEU A 157 19.30 -14.66 -4.06
CA LEU A 157 19.14 -13.22 -3.98
C LEU A 157 17.91 -12.80 -3.15
N ALA A 158 17.28 -13.72 -2.42
CA ALA A 158 16.13 -13.41 -1.58
C ALA A 158 16.47 -12.37 -0.49
N ALA A 159 17.66 -12.44 0.10
CA ALA A 159 18.12 -11.44 1.08
C ALA A 159 18.30 -10.05 0.47
N ASP A 160 18.83 -9.97 -0.75
CA ASP A 160 18.99 -8.73 -1.50
C ASP A 160 17.63 -8.11 -1.84
N LEU A 161 16.66 -8.93 -2.28
CA LEU A 161 15.29 -8.47 -2.52
C LEU A 161 14.72 -7.78 -1.28
N ILE A 162 14.86 -8.40 -0.11
CA ILE A 162 14.37 -7.83 1.15
C ILE A 162 15.13 -6.55 1.50
N THR A 163 16.45 -6.59 1.45
CA THR A 163 17.33 -5.52 1.94
C THR A 163 17.24 -4.26 1.09
N TYR A 164 17.30 -4.40 -0.23
CA TYR A 164 17.46 -3.28 -1.16
C TYR A 164 16.17 -2.85 -1.84
N PHE A 165 15.11 -3.66 -1.80
CA PHE A 165 13.84 -3.34 -2.47
C PHE A 165 12.64 -3.36 -1.53
N VAL A 166 12.50 -4.35 -0.65
CA VAL A 166 11.36 -4.39 0.27
C VAL A 166 11.52 -3.40 1.41
N ASN A 167 12.66 -3.37 2.11
CA ASN A 167 12.90 -2.47 3.24
C ASN A 167 12.74 -0.98 2.90
N PRO A 168 13.27 -0.46 1.77
CA PRO A 168 13.08 0.94 1.40
C PRO A 168 11.75 1.22 0.67
N ALA A 169 10.95 0.21 0.34
CA ALA A 169 9.68 0.43 -0.36
C ALA A 169 8.63 1.12 0.50
N LEU A 170 7.73 1.84 -0.17
CA LEU A 170 6.51 2.38 0.41
C LEU A 170 5.69 1.28 1.10
N THR A 171 5.16 1.62 2.26
CA THR A 171 4.31 0.75 3.07
C THR A 171 2.86 1.23 3.04
N THR A 172 1.95 0.42 3.58
CA THR A 172 0.53 0.77 3.74
C THR A 172 0.28 1.99 4.63
N THR A 173 1.29 2.45 5.36
CA THR A 173 1.25 3.63 6.23
C THR A 173 2.19 4.74 5.79
N SER A 174 2.87 4.61 4.64
CA SER A 174 3.70 5.69 4.11
C SER A 174 2.84 6.92 3.78
N PRO A 175 3.27 8.15 4.12
CA PRO A 175 2.52 9.34 3.78
C PRO A 175 2.35 9.48 2.26
N LEU A 176 1.30 10.17 1.84
CA LEU A 176 1.13 10.61 0.46
C LEU A 176 1.69 12.01 0.33
N TYR A 177 2.52 12.24 -0.68
CA TYR A 177 2.99 13.58 -1.01
C TYR A 177 1.88 14.28 -1.82
N ASN A 178 1.25 15.30 -1.24
CA ASN A 178 0.34 16.16 -1.99
C ASN A 178 1.13 16.83 -3.12
N SER A 179 0.90 16.39 -4.35
CA SER A 179 1.52 16.96 -5.54
C SER A 179 0.87 18.31 -5.86
N ASN A 180 1.21 19.32 -5.07
CA ASN A 180 1.09 20.74 -5.40
C ASN A 180 2.40 21.40 -4.96
N ILE A 181 3.48 21.12 -5.70
CA ILE A 181 4.67 21.97 -5.70
C ILE A 181 4.83 22.44 -7.14
N GLY A 182 4.46 23.71 -7.35
CA GLY A 182 4.80 24.44 -8.56
C GLY A 182 6.32 24.50 -8.74
N GLU A 183 6.72 24.60 -10.00
CA GLU A 183 8.09 24.81 -10.44
C GLU A 183 8.85 25.79 -9.54
N LEU A 184 10.08 25.43 -9.15
CA LEU A 184 11.02 26.35 -8.53
C LEU A 184 11.20 27.59 -9.43
N PRO A 185 11.00 28.82 -8.94
CA PRO A 185 11.39 30.01 -9.69
C PRO A 185 12.91 30.02 -9.83
N SER A 186 13.37 30.04 -11.08
CA SER A 186 14.76 30.36 -11.40
C SER A 186 15.04 31.78 -10.89
N THR A 187 15.88 31.92 -9.87
CA THR A 187 16.34 33.22 -9.40
C THR A 187 17.21 33.89 -10.48
N ASN A 188 16.56 34.70 -11.32
CA ASN A 188 17.23 35.62 -12.23
C ASN A 188 17.95 36.70 -11.41
N THR A 189 19.23 36.48 -11.11
CA THR A 189 20.13 37.55 -10.69
C THR A 189 20.78 38.14 -11.94
N PRO A 190 20.65 39.45 -12.22
CA PRO A 190 21.24 40.05 -13.41
C PRO A 190 22.76 40.17 -13.23
N THR A 191 23.52 39.43 -14.05
CA THR A 191 24.98 39.57 -14.14
C THR A 191 25.31 40.55 -15.28
N PRO A 192 26.20 41.54 -15.07
CA PRO A 192 26.49 42.58 -16.07
C PRO A 192 27.34 42.05 -17.23
N GLU A 193 27.04 42.60 -18.40
CA GLU A 193 27.66 42.35 -19.71
C GLU A 193 29.16 42.69 -19.73
N PRO A 194 29.96 41.91 -20.49
CA PRO A 194 30.98 42.54 -21.32
C PRO A 194 30.94 42.10 -22.79
N ALA A 195 31.47 43.02 -23.60
CA ALA A 195 31.38 43.20 -25.05
C ALA A 195 32.14 42.14 -25.91
N PRO A 196 32.04 42.19 -27.26
CA PRO A 196 31.99 41.01 -28.13
C PRO A 196 33.35 40.53 -28.65
N GLY A 197 33.44 39.23 -28.95
CA GLY A 197 34.58 38.65 -29.66
C GLY A 197 34.47 37.15 -29.97
N THR A 198 34.01 36.86 -31.20
CA THR A 198 34.52 35.79 -32.10
C THR A 198 34.12 34.31 -31.87
N SER A 199 33.20 33.88 -32.74
CA SER A 199 33.17 32.64 -33.55
C SER A 199 32.80 31.27 -32.91
N ALA A 200 31.58 30.87 -33.29
CA ALA A 200 30.96 29.54 -33.43
C ALA A 200 31.85 28.28 -33.40
N LEU A 201 31.34 27.24 -32.72
CA LEU A 201 30.91 25.98 -33.37
C LEU A 201 30.00 25.16 -32.43
N THR A 202 28.90 24.70 -33.02
CA THR A 202 27.79 23.92 -32.49
C THR A 202 28.21 22.51 -32.09
N THR A 203 27.88 22.08 -30.87
CA THR A 203 27.64 20.65 -30.55
C THR A 203 26.57 20.56 -29.48
N SER A 204 25.52 19.79 -29.76
CA SER A 204 24.32 19.59 -28.93
C SER A 204 24.64 18.98 -27.56
N PRO A 205 24.08 19.49 -26.44
CA PRO A 205 24.17 18.80 -25.15
C PRO A 205 22.93 17.94 -24.87
N SER A 206 23.20 16.75 -24.35
CA SER A 206 22.28 15.79 -23.74
C SER A 206 21.37 16.42 -22.67
N PRO A 207 20.16 15.87 -22.42
CA PRO A 207 19.34 16.32 -21.30
C PRO A 207 19.96 15.82 -19.98
N LEU A 208 20.23 16.78 -19.11
CA LEU A 208 20.70 16.61 -17.74
C LEU A 208 19.69 15.80 -16.91
N THR A 209 20.19 14.75 -16.28
CA THR A 209 19.56 14.00 -15.20
C THR A 209 19.35 14.89 -13.99
N GLY A 210 18.08 15.15 -13.65
CA GLY A 210 17.67 15.71 -12.37
C GLY A 210 17.88 14.70 -11.25
N THR A 211 18.55 15.15 -10.20
CA THR A 211 18.91 14.42 -8.98
C THR A 211 17.68 14.11 -8.13
N SER A 212 17.25 12.85 -8.12
CA SER A 212 16.60 12.24 -6.96
C SER A 212 17.66 11.53 -6.12
N SER A 213 17.53 11.54 -4.80
CA SER A 213 18.41 10.83 -3.88
C SER A 213 18.17 9.31 -3.94
N SER A 214 18.33 8.69 -5.12
CA SER A 214 18.41 7.25 -5.25
C SER A 214 19.76 6.80 -4.73
N VAL A 215 19.78 6.11 -3.59
CA VAL A 215 20.96 5.34 -3.19
C VAL A 215 21.23 4.35 -4.32
N ASP A 216 22.39 4.43 -4.96
CA ASP A 216 22.75 3.61 -6.11
C ASP A 216 23.09 2.18 -5.66
N TYR A 217 22.05 1.38 -5.40
CA TYR A 217 22.18 -0.04 -5.04
C TYR A 217 22.68 -0.90 -6.20
N THR A 218 22.82 -0.37 -7.43
CA THR A 218 23.23 -1.18 -8.60
C THR A 218 24.63 -1.77 -8.47
N ALA A 219 25.47 -1.16 -7.63
CA ALA A 219 26.79 -1.68 -7.24
C ALA A 219 26.74 -2.76 -6.15
N LEU A 220 25.63 -2.86 -5.40
CA LEU A 220 25.49 -3.73 -4.22
C LEU A 220 24.69 -5.01 -4.50
N THR A 221 23.88 -5.03 -5.56
CA THR A 221 23.09 -6.20 -5.95
C THR A 221 22.93 -6.28 -7.48
N PRO A 222 22.91 -7.50 -8.07
CA PRO A 222 22.60 -7.68 -9.49
C PRO A 222 21.12 -7.49 -9.83
N LEU A 223 20.24 -7.41 -8.82
CA LEU A 223 18.80 -7.23 -9.04
C LEU A 223 18.49 -5.87 -9.68
N ARG A 224 17.46 -5.84 -10.52
CA ARG A 224 16.98 -4.61 -11.18
C ARG A 224 15.49 -4.45 -10.93
N SER A 225 15.07 -3.20 -10.76
CA SER A 225 13.67 -2.86 -10.58
C SER A 225 13.17 -1.90 -11.66
N ARG A 226 11.87 -1.94 -11.87
CA ARG A 226 11.13 -1.01 -12.70
C ARG A 226 9.75 -0.75 -12.09
N PRO A 227 9.12 0.39 -12.39
CA PRO A 227 7.75 0.60 -11.97
C PRO A 227 6.77 -0.37 -12.66
N CYS A 228 5.75 -0.79 -11.92
CA CYS A 228 4.53 -1.37 -12.48
C CYS A 228 3.66 -0.22 -13.02
N LEU A 229 3.26 -0.33 -14.28
CA LEU A 229 2.54 0.74 -14.99
C LEU A 229 1.03 0.70 -14.73
N HIS A 230 0.50 -0.33 -14.08
CA HIS A 230 -0.92 -0.44 -13.78
C HIS A 230 -1.39 0.65 -12.81
N THR A 231 -2.59 1.19 -13.03
CA THR A 231 -3.25 2.08 -12.06
C THR A 231 -3.91 1.29 -10.93
N ALA A 232 -4.29 0.03 -11.20
CA ALA A 232 -4.79 -0.86 -10.16
C ALA A 232 -4.41 -2.32 -10.43
N VAL A 233 -4.38 -3.12 -9.37
CA VAL A 233 -4.16 -4.56 -9.43
C VAL A 233 -5.25 -5.26 -8.61
N ILE A 234 -5.92 -6.23 -9.22
CA ILE A 234 -6.91 -7.11 -8.59
C ILE A 234 -6.26 -8.46 -8.32
N LEU A 235 -6.18 -8.84 -7.06
CA LEU A 235 -5.64 -10.13 -6.62
C LEU A 235 -6.77 -11.07 -6.23
N LEU A 236 -6.80 -12.26 -6.81
CA LEU A 236 -7.82 -13.28 -6.57
C LEU A 236 -7.18 -14.52 -5.93
N CYS A 237 -7.69 -14.94 -4.78
CA CYS A 237 -7.23 -16.17 -4.15
C CYS A 237 -7.67 -17.41 -4.96
N SER A 238 -6.74 -18.13 -5.59
CA SER A 238 -7.05 -19.26 -6.48
C SER A 238 -6.61 -20.63 -5.96
N GLN A 239 -5.94 -20.70 -4.81
CA GLN A 239 -5.25 -21.91 -4.36
C GLN A 239 -6.21 -23.03 -3.94
N ARG A 240 -6.54 -23.90 -4.90
CA ARG A 240 -7.45 -25.03 -4.76
C ARG A 240 -6.95 -26.08 -3.76
N THR A 241 -5.65 -26.34 -3.73
CA THR A 241 -5.03 -27.31 -2.81
C THR A 241 -5.23 -26.92 -1.34
N ARG A 242 -5.37 -25.62 -1.07
CA ARG A 242 -5.61 -25.08 0.28
C ARG A 242 -7.10 -24.93 0.56
N ASP A 243 -7.88 -24.40 -0.38
CA ASP A 243 -9.34 -24.29 -0.31
C ASP A 243 -9.94 -24.47 -1.71
N ALA A 244 -10.71 -25.55 -1.91
CA ALA A 244 -11.30 -25.88 -3.20
C ALA A 244 -12.20 -24.77 -3.76
N ARG A 245 -12.88 -24.01 -2.89
CA ARG A 245 -13.77 -22.90 -3.29
C ARG A 245 -12.97 -21.74 -3.87
N CYS A 246 -11.75 -21.50 -3.39
CA CYS A 246 -10.85 -20.51 -3.98
C CYS A 246 -10.49 -20.92 -5.43
N GLY A 247 -10.18 -22.19 -5.65
CA GLY A 247 -9.94 -22.74 -7.00
C GLY A 247 -11.14 -22.68 -7.94
N GLN A 248 -12.35 -22.79 -7.42
CA GLN A 248 -13.59 -22.70 -8.21
C GLN A 248 -13.97 -21.25 -8.53
N SER A 249 -13.85 -20.33 -7.55
CA SER A 249 -14.31 -18.95 -7.69
C SER A 249 -13.38 -18.09 -8.54
N ALA A 250 -12.06 -18.18 -8.34
CA ALA A 250 -11.10 -17.26 -8.97
C ALA A 250 -11.17 -17.24 -10.52
N PRO A 251 -11.26 -18.37 -11.25
CA PRO A 251 -11.39 -18.34 -12.71
C PRO A 251 -12.69 -17.68 -13.20
N LEU A 252 -13.79 -17.89 -12.47
CA LEU A 252 -15.09 -17.33 -12.82
C LEU A 252 -15.12 -15.81 -12.59
N LEU A 253 -14.59 -15.36 -11.44
CA LEU A 253 -14.41 -13.95 -11.14
C LEU A 253 -13.49 -13.25 -12.14
N ARG A 254 -12.34 -13.87 -12.47
CA ARG A 254 -11.42 -13.32 -13.46
C ARG A 254 -12.12 -13.07 -14.79
N ARG A 255 -12.92 -14.03 -15.28
CA ARG A 255 -13.63 -13.90 -16.55
C ARG A 255 -14.63 -12.73 -16.54
N GLU A 256 -15.37 -12.52 -15.44
CA GLU A 256 -16.26 -11.36 -15.31
C GLU A 256 -15.50 -10.04 -15.17
N PHE A 257 -14.46 -9.98 -14.33
CA PHE A 257 -13.61 -8.77 -14.22
C PHE A 257 -13.00 -8.40 -15.57
N GLU A 258 -12.45 -9.37 -16.30
CA GLU A 258 -11.91 -9.16 -17.64
C GLU A 258 -12.98 -8.61 -18.60
N ARG A 259 -14.21 -9.15 -18.57
CA ARG A 259 -15.31 -8.67 -19.40
C ARG A 259 -15.60 -7.19 -19.15
N HIS A 260 -15.74 -6.79 -17.88
CA HIS A 260 -16.05 -5.41 -17.51
C HIS A 260 -14.89 -4.44 -17.77
N LEU A 261 -13.65 -4.88 -17.56
CA LEU A 261 -12.45 -4.07 -17.82
C LEU A 261 -12.16 -3.91 -19.31
N ARG A 262 -12.32 -4.98 -20.12
CA ARG A 262 -12.14 -4.92 -21.59
C ARG A 262 -13.17 -3.99 -22.23
N ALA A 263 -14.42 -4.04 -21.80
CA ALA A 263 -15.46 -3.12 -22.28
C ALA A 263 -15.12 -1.64 -22.05
N ARG A 264 -14.24 -1.33 -21.09
CA ARG A 264 -13.75 0.02 -20.78
C ARG A 264 -12.34 0.30 -21.34
N GLY A 265 -11.73 -0.65 -22.05
CA GLY A 265 -10.34 -0.53 -22.52
C GLY A 265 -9.29 -0.52 -21.40
N LEU A 266 -9.64 -0.97 -20.19
CA LEU A 266 -8.79 -0.88 -19.00
C LEU A 266 -8.02 -2.15 -18.67
N TYR A 267 -8.39 -3.30 -19.24
CA TYR A 267 -7.70 -4.55 -18.96
C TYR A 267 -6.24 -4.51 -19.44
N ARG A 268 -5.30 -4.92 -18.58
CA ARG A 268 -3.87 -5.05 -18.87
C ARG A 268 -3.38 -6.39 -18.34
N ASP A 269 -2.50 -7.05 -19.08
CA ASP A 269 -1.63 -8.07 -18.49
C ASP A 269 -0.30 -7.41 -18.02
N LEU A 270 0.65 -8.20 -17.49
CA LEU A 270 1.93 -7.65 -17.00
C LEU A 270 2.91 -7.22 -18.08
N ASN A 271 2.75 -7.75 -19.29
CA ASN A 271 3.61 -7.44 -20.41
C ASN A 271 3.04 -6.28 -21.24
N ASP A 272 1.81 -5.85 -20.93
CA ASP A 272 1.20 -4.66 -21.49
C ASP A 272 1.90 -3.40 -20.94
N GLU A 273 2.73 -2.80 -21.78
CA GLU A 273 3.50 -1.59 -21.46
C GLU A 273 2.66 -0.31 -21.54
N ARG A 274 1.37 -0.39 -21.91
CA ARG A 274 0.50 0.79 -21.92
C ARG A 274 0.31 1.30 -20.51
N LEU A 275 0.53 2.60 -20.34
CA LEU A 275 0.34 3.29 -19.07
C LEU A 275 -1.08 3.09 -18.52
N GLY A 276 -1.17 2.84 -17.22
CA GLY A 276 -2.40 2.67 -16.47
C GLY A 276 -3.08 1.31 -16.66
N GLY A 277 -4.41 1.31 -16.53
CA GLY A 277 -5.21 0.08 -16.62
C GLY A 277 -5.08 -0.83 -15.40
N VAL A 278 -5.62 -2.04 -15.52
CA VAL A 278 -5.89 -2.92 -14.40
C VAL A 278 -5.38 -4.33 -14.69
N GLY A 279 -4.44 -4.78 -13.87
CA GLY A 279 -3.94 -6.15 -13.85
C GLY A 279 -4.81 -7.07 -12.98
N ILE A 280 -5.02 -8.31 -13.42
CA ILE A 280 -5.70 -9.35 -12.60
C ILE A 280 -4.74 -10.52 -12.39
N TYR A 281 -4.42 -10.81 -11.13
CA TYR A 281 -3.55 -11.94 -10.78
C TYR A 281 -4.21 -12.88 -9.81
N PHE A 282 -3.94 -14.15 -10.01
CA PHE A 282 -4.18 -15.18 -9.02
C PHE A 282 -3.05 -15.16 -8.00
N ILE A 283 -3.43 -15.36 -6.74
CA ILE A 283 -2.49 -15.46 -5.63
C ILE A 283 -2.75 -16.73 -4.82
N SER A 284 -1.72 -17.17 -4.11
CA SER A 284 -1.82 -18.21 -3.09
C SER A 284 -2.84 -17.84 -2.02
N HIS A 285 -3.19 -18.82 -1.19
CA HIS A 285 -4.31 -18.72 -0.28
C HIS A 285 -4.16 -17.56 0.70
N VAL A 286 -5.20 -16.73 0.77
CA VAL A 286 -5.31 -15.63 1.72
C VAL A 286 -6.64 -15.70 2.44
N GLY A 287 -6.68 -15.18 3.66
CA GLY A 287 -7.95 -14.91 4.35
C GLY A 287 -8.54 -16.05 5.16
N GLY A 288 -7.84 -17.18 5.27
CA GLY A 288 -8.27 -18.32 6.08
C GLY A 288 -9.36 -19.16 5.41
N HIS A 289 -9.58 -20.36 5.95
CA HIS A 289 -10.45 -21.39 5.36
C HIS A 289 -11.94 -21.10 5.49
N LYS A 290 -12.32 -20.07 6.26
CA LYS A 290 -13.72 -19.76 6.52
C LYS A 290 -14.36 -18.97 5.38
N TYR A 291 -13.57 -18.09 4.76
CA TYR A 291 -14.04 -17.12 3.77
C TYR A 291 -13.36 -17.37 2.43
N SER A 292 -14.15 -17.51 1.36
CA SER A 292 -13.65 -17.74 -0.01
C SER A 292 -14.04 -16.59 -0.93
N ALA A 293 -13.64 -16.68 -2.19
CA ALA A 293 -13.77 -15.59 -3.17
C ALA A 293 -13.12 -14.29 -2.66
N ASN A 294 -11.91 -14.41 -2.11
CA ASN A 294 -11.13 -13.27 -1.64
C ASN A 294 -10.61 -12.47 -2.84
N VAL A 295 -10.87 -11.16 -2.82
CA VAL A 295 -10.43 -10.18 -3.81
C VAL A 295 -9.69 -9.07 -3.06
N ILE A 296 -8.45 -8.78 -3.44
CA ILE A 296 -7.70 -7.63 -2.89
C ILE A 296 -7.43 -6.66 -4.04
N VAL A 297 -7.91 -5.43 -3.90
CA VAL A 297 -7.70 -4.37 -4.89
C VAL A 297 -6.66 -3.40 -4.35
N TYR A 298 -5.52 -3.30 -5.02
CA TYR A 298 -4.58 -2.19 -4.81
C TYR A 298 -4.81 -1.17 -5.90
N ARG A 299 -5.06 0.09 -5.55
CA ARG A 299 -5.28 1.17 -6.54
C ARG A 299 -4.44 2.40 -6.22
N ARG A 300 -3.91 3.01 -7.26
CA ARG A 300 -3.36 4.37 -7.25
C ARG A 300 -4.50 5.38 -7.32
N ARG A 301 -4.20 6.64 -7.01
CA ARG A 301 -5.12 7.74 -7.32
C ARG A 301 -5.35 7.83 -8.82
N THR A 302 -6.56 8.20 -9.19
CA THR A 302 -7.05 8.40 -10.55
C THR A 302 -7.71 9.76 -10.65
N LYS A 303 -7.92 10.27 -11.87
CA LYS A 303 -8.61 11.56 -12.08
C LYS A 303 -9.97 11.65 -11.41
N SER A 304 -10.70 10.55 -11.28
CA SER A 304 -12.00 10.50 -10.60
C SER A 304 -11.93 10.70 -9.09
N ASP A 305 -10.74 10.61 -8.49
CA ASP A 305 -10.52 10.92 -7.08
C ASP A 305 -10.27 12.43 -6.86
N PHE A 306 -9.96 13.17 -7.93
CA PHE A 306 -9.89 14.63 -7.92
C PHE A 306 -11.22 15.17 -8.47
N ALA A 307 -12.00 15.85 -7.63
CA ALA A 307 -13.23 16.47 -8.07
C ALA A 307 -12.91 17.56 -9.12
N ASP A 308 -13.29 17.28 -10.37
CA ASP A 308 -13.25 18.17 -11.54
C ASP A 308 -11.85 18.50 -12.10
N SER A 309 -11.45 17.87 -13.22
CA SER A 309 -10.35 18.41 -14.03
C SER A 309 -10.48 18.11 -15.54
N THR A 310 -10.58 19.19 -16.29
CA THR A 310 -10.45 19.32 -17.75
C THR A 310 -8.99 19.24 -18.23
N THR A 311 -8.07 18.89 -17.36
CA THR A 311 -6.64 18.77 -17.67
C THR A 311 -6.35 17.42 -18.31
N GLU A 312 -5.58 17.39 -19.40
CA GLU A 312 -5.01 16.17 -20.02
C GLU A 312 -4.32 15.29 -18.96
N PRO A 313 -4.23 13.95 -19.15
CA PRO A 313 -3.71 13.04 -18.13
C PRO A 313 -2.29 13.42 -17.70
N SER A 314 -2.18 14.17 -16.60
CA SER A 314 -0.93 14.25 -15.87
C SER A 314 -0.63 12.83 -15.38
N ALA A 315 0.62 12.44 -15.57
CA ALA A 315 1.12 11.11 -15.37
C ALA A 315 0.56 10.52 -14.07
N VAL A 316 0.10 9.26 -14.13
CA VAL A 316 0.02 8.39 -12.94
C VAL A 316 1.26 8.71 -12.12
N SER A 317 1.12 9.18 -10.87
CA SER A 317 2.23 9.36 -9.95
C SER A 317 2.76 7.97 -9.62
N VAL A 318 3.51 7.40 -10.56
CA VAL A 318 4.04 6.04 -10.50
C VAL A 318 4.83 5.87 -9.21
N GLU A 319 5.47 6.95 -8.77
CA GLU A 319 6.25 7.10 -7.54
C GLU A 319 5.42 7.01 -6.25
N GLU A 320 4.13 7.38 -6.27
CA GLU A 320 3.28 7.41 -5.06
C GLU A 320 2.80 6.01 -4.64
N GLY A 321 2.81 5.04 -5.57
CA GLY A 321 2.30 3.69 -5.32
C GLY A 321 0.78 3.65 -5.08
N ALA A 322 0.31 2.57 -4.47
CA ALA A 322 -1.10 2.37 -4.13
C ALA A 322 -1.51 3.31 -2.99
N VAL A 323 -2.59 4.04 -3.20
CA VAL A 323 -3.22 4.89 -2.19
C VAL A 323 -4.13 4.06 -1.29
N GLN A 324 -4.83 3.10 -1.88
CA GLN A 324 -5.74 2.20 -1.16
C GLN A 324 -5.43 0.74 -1.45
N GLY A 325 -5.67 -0.10 -0.44
CA GLY A 325 -5.73 -1.55 -0.55
C GLY A 325 -7.03 -2.06 0.06
N ILE A 326 -7.97 -2.52 -0.76
CA ILE A 326 -9.32 -2.92 -0.33
C ILE A 326 -9.42 -4.44 -0.40
N TRP A 327 -9.63 -5.10 0.73
CA TRP A 327 -9.77 -6.57 0.80
C TRP A 327 -11.25 -6.95 0.98
N LEU A 328 -11.81 -7.58 -0.06
CA LEU A 328 -13.15 -8.15 -0.10
C LEU A 328 -13.14 -9.68 -0.01
N ALA A 329 -14.22 -10.28 0.47
CA ALA A 329 -14.53 -11.70 0.35
C ALA A 329 -16.00 -11.89 0.02
N ARG A 330 -16.41 -13.16 -0.20
CA ARG A 330 -17.78 -13.51 -0.61
C ARG A 330 -18.21 -12.85 -1.93
N VAL A 331 -17.24 -12.39 -2.73
CA VAL A 331 -17.49 -11.77 -4.03
C VAL A 331 -18.09 -12.82 -4.96
N ARG A 332 -19.13 -12.44 -5.69
CA ARG A 332 -19.79 -13.23 -6.72
C ARG A 332 -19.57 -12.62 -8.10
N PRO A 333 -19.79 -13.39 -9.18
CA PRO A 333 -19.69 -12.87 -10.54
C PRO A 333 -20.54 -11.61 -10.77
N GLU A 334 -21.75 -11.58 -10.21
CA GLU A 334 -22.67 -10.43 -10.30
C GLU A 334 -22.15 -9.14 -9.64
N ASP A 335 -21.24 -9.23 -8.67
CA ASP A 335 -20.66 -8.07 -7.98
C ASP A 335 -19.53 -7.40 -8.80
N CYS A 336 -18.98 -8.11 -9.80
CA CYS A 336 -17.76 -7.69 -10.49
C CYS A 336 -17.93 -6.33 -11.21
N GLU A 337 -19.13 -6.04 -11.72
CA GLU A 337 -19.41 -4.75 -12.36
C GLU A 337 -19.29 -3.59 -11.37
N GLY A 338 -19.96 -3.70 -10.21
CA GLY A 338 -19.94 -2.69 -9.16
C GLY A 338 -18.53 -2.51 -8.60
N ILE A 339 -17.81 -3.61 -8.37
CA ILE A 339 -16.41 -3.55 -7.91
C ILE A 339 -15.53 -2.82 -8.93
N VAL A 340 -15.68 -3.07 -10.23
CA VAL A 340 -14.93 -2.31 -11.24
C VAL A 340 -15.30 -0.83 -11.23
N LYS A 341 -16.60 -0.50 -11.26
CA LYS A 341 -17.09 0.88 -11.34
C LYS A 341 -16.72 1.73 -10.12
N PHE A 342 -16.84 1.17 -8.93
CA PHE A 342 -16.78 1.92 -7.69
C PHE A 342 -15.52 1.61 -6.88
N THR A 343 -15.16 0.35 -6.73
CA THR A 343 -13.99 -0.03 -5.91
C THR A 343 -12.67 0.19 -6.63
N VAL A 344 -12.53 -0.31 -7.85
CA VAL A 344 -11.28 -0.17 -8.61
C VAL A 344 -11.08 1.27 -9.08
N LEU A 345 -12.12 1.91 -9.60
CA LEU A 345 -12.02 3.24 -10.22
C LEU A 345 -12.20 4.40 -9.25
N GLN A 346 -12.94 4.25 -8.15
CA GLN A 346 -13.27 5.38 -7.24
C GLN A 346 -12.90 5.11 -5.77
N GLY A 347 -12.37 3.93 -5.44
CA GLY A 347 -12.02 3.62 -4.05
C GLY A 347 -13.18 3.41 -3.10
N LYS A 348 -14.41 3.31 -3.64
CA LYS A 348 -15.63 3.11 -2.86
C LYS A 348 -15.96 1.63 -2.67
N VAL A 349 -16.73 1.31 -1.63
CA VAL A 349 -17.21 -0.04 -1.35
C VAL A 349 -18.71 -0.16 -1.60
N VAL A 350 -19.14 -1.19 -2.33
CA VAL A 350 -20.55 -1.40 -2.68
C VAL A 350 -21.32 -2.04 -1.53
N LYS A 351 -20.83 -3.19 -1.04
CA LYS A 351 -21.49 -4.00 -0.01
C LYS A 351 -20.57 -4.24 1.20
N PRO A 352 -20.13 -3.18 1.93
CA PRO A 352 -19.14 -3.33 2.98
C PRO A 352 -19.56 -4.35 4.06
N ALA A 353 -20.85 -4.36 4.45
CA ALA A 353 -21.34 -5.21 5.54
C ALA A 353 -21.21 -6.71 5.27
N SER A 354 -21.28 -7.11 4.00
CA SER A 354 -21.25 -8.52 3.61
C SER A 354 -19.95 -8.94 2.93
N GLN A 355 -19.13 -8.01 2.46
CA GLN A 355 -17.92 -8.32 1.67
C GLN A 355 -16.63 -7.74 2.24
N LEU A 356 -16.65 -6.62 2.96
CA LEU A 356 -15.42 -5.96 3.39
C LEU A 356 -14.75 -6.74 4.52
N ARG A 357 -13.45 -7.03 4.34
CA ARG A 357 -12.63 -7.70 5.35
C ARG A 357 -11.68 -6.77 6.08
N GLY A 358 -11.19 -5.76 5.38
CA GLY A 358 -10.18 -4.84 5.86
C GLY A 358 -9.41 -4.24 4.69
N GLY A 359 -8.30 -3.58 5.00
CA GLY A 359 -7.52 -2.87 4.01
C GLY A 359 -6.70 -1.75 4.62
N PHE A 360 -6.23 -0.85 3.77
CA PHE A 360 -5.65 0.42 4.17
C PHE A 360 -6.11 1.53 3.22
N ASP A 361 -6.15 2.74 3.74
CA ASP A 361 -6.39 3.97 3.00
C ASP A 361 -5.36 5.00 3.49
N ARG A 362 -4.40 5.34 2.63
CA ARG A 362 -3.31 6.27 2.95
C ARG A 362 -3.76 7.73 2.91
N GLU A 363 -4.89 8.06 2.27
CA GLU A 363 -5.45 9.42 2.24
C GLU A 363 -6.14 9.74 3.54
N LYS A 364 -7.00 8.82 3.99
CA LYS A 364 -7.65 8.98 5.30
C LYS A 364 -6.68 8.88 6.44
N GLY A 365 -5.50 8.28 6.18
CA GLY A 365 -4.43 8.14 7.14
C GLY A 365 -5.00 7.73 8.47
N LEU A 366 -5.81 6.66 8.53
CA LEU A 366 -6.36 6.15 9.78
C LEU A 366 -5.20 5.60 10.60
N VAL A 367 -4.49 6.56 11.19
CA VAL A 367 -3.42 6.45 12.15
C VAL A 367 -4.10 5.90 13.39
N ILE A 368 -3.49 4.84 13.90
CA ILE A 368 -3.66 4.28 15.23
C ILE A 368 -4.99 4.62 15.92
N GLU A 369 -5.88 3.62 16.06
CA GLU A 369 -7.09 3.81 16.86
C GLU A 369 -6.72 4.17 18.30
N GLU A 370 -7.11 5.40 18.68
CA GLU A 370 -6.59 6.12 19.82
C GLU A 370 -6.84 5.35 21.13
N THR A 371 -8.02 4.74 21.28
CA THR A 371 -8.38 3.96 22.48
C THR A 371 -7.49 2.74 22.69
N ALA A 372 -7.14 2.01 21.63
CA ALA A 372 -6.27 0.85 21.75
C ALA A 372 -4.82 1.21 21.96
N LEU A 373 -4.33 2.28 21.37
CA LEU A 373 -3.01 2.78 21.68
C LEU A 373 -2.94 3.19 23.14
N LEU A 374 -3.94 3.94 23.59
CA LEU A 374 -4.08 4.34 24.98
C LEU A 374 -4.11 3.13 25.91
N LYS A 375 -4.87 2.08 25.57
CA LYS A 375 -4.92 0.81 26.33
C LYS A 375 -3.58 0.08 26.32
N THR A 376 -2.95 -0.05 25.16
CA THR A 376 -1.65 -0.71 24.97
C THR A 376 -0.55 -0.02 25.77
N LEU A 377 -0.56 1.32 25.75
CA LEU A 377 0.36 2.15 26.51
C LEU A 377 0.08 2.06 28.01
N SER A 378 -1.21 2.08 28.40
CA SER A 378 -1.66 2.00 29.79
C SER A 378 -1.34 0.65 30.43
N GLU A 379 -1.22 -0.41 29.64
CA GLU A 379 -0.84 -1.75 30.09
C GLU A 379 0.67 -2.02 29.96
N GLY A 380 1.47 -1.05 29.51
CA GLY A 380 2.93 -1.22 29.40
C GLY A 380 3.38 -2.19 28.33
N ARG A 381 2.53 -2.50 27.33
CA ARG A 381 2.82 -3.53 26.33
C ARG A 381 3.89 -3.12 25.33
N ILE A 382 4.12 -1.82 25.17
CA ILE A 382 5.18 -1.24 24.33
C ILE A 382 6.00 -0.27 25.19
N LYS A 383 7.24 0.06 24.78
CA LYS A 383 8.11 0.88 25.63
C LYS A 383 7.61 2.32 25.78
N GLY A 384 7.04 2.88 24.71
CA GLY A 384 6.52 4.24 24.72
C GLY A 384 5.98 4.71 23.37
N ALA A 385 5.44 5.93 23.34
CA ALA A 385 4.94 6.62 22.16
C ALA A 385 5.18 8.14 22.25
N ALA A 386 5.34 8.80 21.10
CA ALA A 386 5.32 10.26 20.98
C ALA A 386 4.19 10.64 20.02
N LEU A 387 3.26 11.46 20.47
CA LEU A 387 2.04 11.83 19.74
C LEU A 387 1.95 13.35 19.62
N ASP A 388 1.78 13.84 18.41
CA ASP A 388 1.57 15.26 18.12
C ASP A 388 0.12 15.59 17.74
N VAL A 389 -0.64 14.59 17.29
CA VAL A 389 -2.03 14.75 16.82
C VAL A 389 -2.97 13.79 17.54
N PHE A 390 -4.23 14.18 17.69
CA PHE A 390 -5.28 13.45 18.39
C PHE A 390 -6.60 13.48 17.61
N ASP A 391 -7.51 12.54 17.88
CA ASP A 391 -8.82 12.49 17.24
C ASP A 391 -9.68 13.73 17.56
N VAL A 392 -9.52 14.27 18.77
CA VAL A 392 -10.20 15.50 19.23
C VAL A 392 -9.17 16.54 19.60
N GLU A 393 -9.17 17.64 18.87
CA GLU A 393 -8.29 18.78 19.09
C GLU A 393 -9.10 20.09 19.30
N PRO A 394 -8.75 20.91 20.31
CA PRO A 394 -7.70 20.71 21.30
C PRO A 394 -8.01 19.54 22.24
N LEU A 395 -6.96 18.78 22.60
CA LEU A 395 -7.09 17.61 23.48
C LEU A 395 -7.75 18.02 24.82
N PRO A 396 -8.95 17.49 25.17
CA PRO A 396 -9.70 17.89 26.36
C PRO A 396 -8.89 17.75 27.65
N GLY A 397 -9.13 18.63 28.63
CA GLY A 397 -8.39 18.65 29.90
C GLY A 397 -8.55 17.37 30.74
N ASP A 398 -9.71 16.73 30.62
CA ASP A 398 -10.09 15.47 31.26
C ASP A 398 -9.72 14.23 30.41
N SER A 399 -9.10 14.42 29.24
CA SER A 399 -8.67 13.31 28.38
C SER A 399 -7.72 12.38 29.12
N GLN A 400 -7.88 11.08 28.88
CA GLN A 400 -7.01 10.04 29.44
C GLN A 400 -5.54 10.21 29.00
N TRP A 401 -5.28 10.81 27.84
CA TRP A 401 -3.92 11.18 27.43
C TRP A 401 -3.25 12.15 28.39
N ARG A 402 -4.00 13.11 28.93
CA ARG A 402 -3.49 14.11 29.89
C ARG A 402 -3.49 13.62 31.33
N THR A 403 -4.48 12.82 31.70
CA THR A 403 -4.73 12.43 33.09
C THR A 403 -4.02 11.14 33.49
N THR A 404 -3.62 10.30 32.52
CA THR A 404 -2.89 9.07 32.79
C THR A 404 -1.45 9.38 33.21
N ARG A 405 -0.99 8.71 34.27
CA ARG A 405 0.40 8.79 34.72
C ARG A 405 1.28 7.86 33.88
N TRP A 406 1.84 8.41 32.80
CA TRP A 406 2.74 7.70 31.89
C TRP A 406 4.11 7.44 32.51
N GLY A 407 4.79 6.38 32.07
CA GLY A 407 6.14 5.98 32.52
C GLY A 407 6.23 5.45 33.96
N VAL A 408 5.09 5.28 34.65
CA VAL A 408 5.02 4.78 36.03
C VAL A 408 3.98 3.68 36.17
N GLU A 409 4.04 2.90 37.26
CA GLU A 409 3.08 1.82 37.56
C GLU A 409 2.97 0.76 36.45
N GLY A 410 4.08 0.50 35.76
CA GLY A 410 4.12 -0.44 34.65
C GLY A 410 3.53 0.09 33.35
N ARG A 411 3.15 1.38 33.26
CA ARG A 411 2.69 2.00 32.01
C ARG A 411 3.86 2.46 31.14
N SER A 412 3.60 2.57 29.86
CA SER A 412 4.57 2.99 28.84
C SER A 412 4.95 4.47 28.98
N GLU A 413 6.13 4.86 28.48
CA GLU A 413 6.53 6.27 28.42
C GLU A 413 5.77 6.99 27.29
N VAL A 414 5.17 8.14 27.55
CA VAL A 414 4.40 8.87 26.54
C VAL A 414 4.81 10.34 26.51
N LEU A 415 5.14 10.83 25.32
CA LEU A 415 5.37 12.24 25.03
C LEU A 415 4.20 12.77 24.19
N LEU A 416 3.60 13.86 24.62
CA LEU A 416 2.51 14.52 23.90
C LEU A 416 2.94 15.92 23.50
N SER A 417 2.73 16.29 22.25
CA SER A 417 2.84 17.67 21.78
C SER A 417 1.50 18.14 21.21
N PRO A 418 1.13 19.42 21.37
CA PRO A 418 -0.20 19.92 21.00
C PRO A 418 -0.24 20.38 19.53
N HIS A 419 -0.09 19.44 18.60
CA HIS A 419 -0.12 19.66 17.15
C HIS A 419 0.82 20.78 16.71
N LEU A 420 2.10 20.63 17.07
CA LEU A 420 3.16 21.61 16.80
C LEU A 420 4.20 21.08 15.80
N GLY A 421 3.98 19.92 15.19
CA GLY A 421 4.91 19.32 14.24
C GLY A 421 5.17 20.17 12.99
N TYR A 422 4.27 21.12 12.69
CA TYR A 422 4.40 22.09 11.59
C TYR A 422 4.91 23.47 12.03
N ALA A 423 5.03 23.74 13.33
CA ALA A 423 5.24 25.08 13.88
C ALA A 423 6.71 25.53 13.81
N GLU A 424 7.22 25.69 12.59
CA GLU A 424 8.55 26.16 12.27
C GLU A 424 8.47 27.59 11.68
N GLU A 425 9.41 28.46 12.03
CA GLU A 425 9.32 29.90 11.77
C GLU A 425 9.26 30.22 10.27
N GLU A 426 10.07 29.55 9.44
CA GLU A 426 10.08 29.77 7.99
C GLU A 426 8.77 29.29 7.34
N ILE A 427 8.27 28.10 7.71
CA ILE A 427 6.98 27.57 7.24
C ILE A 427 5.83 28.51 7.62
N MET A 428 5.79 28.97 8.88
CA MET A 428 4.73 29.85 9.37
C MET A 428 4.74 31.21 8.66
N ASN A 429 5.90 31.83 8.50
CA ASN A 429 6.03 33.12 7.81
C ASN A 429 5.53 33.01 6.36
N ARG A 430 5.95 31.97 5.64
CA ARG A 430 5.50 31.72 4.27
C ARG A 430 3.98 31.51 4.20
N TRP A 431 3.39 30.74 5.10
CA TRP A 431 1.94 30.56 5.11
C TRP A 431 1.20 31.87 5.39
N TYR A 432 1.73 32.74 6.26
CA TYR A 432 1.14 34.07 6.46
C TYR A 432 1.22 34.93 5.20
N GLU A 433 2.35 34.93 4.50
CA GLU A 433 2.51 35.63 3.22
C GLU A 433 1.53 35.12 2.17
N GLU A 434 1.44 33.79 1.97
CA GLU A 434 0.52 33.16 1.03
C GLU A 434 -0.95 33.51 1.34
N GLN A 435 -1.34 33.54 2.61
CA GLN A 435 -2.70 33.90 3.02
C GLN A 435 -3.00 35.39 2.80
N ALA A 436 -2.06 36.27 3.12
CA ALA A 436 -2.21 37.70 2.88
C ALA A 436 -2.36 37.99 1.37
N GLU A 437 -1.52 37.38 0.55
CA GLU A 437 -1.55 37.56 -0.90
C GLU A 437 -2.86 37.06 -1.54
N ASN A 438 -3.37 35.92 -1.07
CA ASN A 438 -4.66 35.40 -1.53
C ASN A 438 -5.82 36.34 -1.14
N ILE A 439 -5.79 36.94 0.05
CA ILE A 439 -6.81 37.93 0.47
C ILE A 439 -6.74 39.18 -0.42
N GLU A 440 -5.56 39.71 -0.68
CA GLU A 440 -5.37 40.88 -1.55
C GLU A 440 -5.88 40.61 -2.97
N ARG A 441 -5.52 39.45 -3.55
CA ARG A 441 -6.02 39.02 -4.86
C ARG A 441 -7.54 38.92 -4.88
N TRP A 442 -8.14 38.33 -3.86
CA TRP A 442 -9.59 38.19 -3.76
C TRP A 442 -10.30 39.56 -3.70
N LEU A 443 -9.77 40.51 -2.92
CA LEU A 443 -10.31 41.87 -2.82
C LEU A 443 -10.23 42.63 -4.15
N ASP A 444 -9.17 42.38 -4.93
CA ASP A 444 -8.96 42.95 -6.26
C ASP A 444 -9.79 42.26 -7.37
N GLY A 445 -10.59 41.25 -7.04
CA GLY A 445 -11.33 40.44 -8.01
C GLY A 445 -10.43 39.58 -8.90
N LYS A 446 -9.19 39.33 -8.48
CA LYS A 446 -8.23 38.43 -9.11
C LYS A 446 -8.45 37.01 -8.60
N GLU A 447 -7.97 36.04 -9.37
CA GLU A 447 -8.01 34.64 -8.97
C GLU A 447 -7.01 34.38 -7.83
N VAL A 448 -7.43 33.65 -6.79
CA VAL A 448 -6.56 33.21 -5.70
C VAL A 448 -5.64 32.08 -6.19
N GLU A 449 -4.38 32.11 -5.77
CA GLU A 449 -3.35 31.18 -6.27
C GLU A 449 -3.50 29.80 -5.64
N THR A 450 -3.88 29.75 -4.35
CA THR A 450 -4.12 28.50 -3.61
C THR A 450 -5.62 28.21 -3.53
N ARG A 451 -6.19 27.57 -4.57
CA ARG A 451 -7.57 27.08 -4.50
C ARG A 451 -7.64 25.74 -3.78
N LEU A 452 -8.34 25.71 -2.66
CA LEU A 452 -8.90 24.46 -2.11
C LEU A 452 -10.16 24.15 -2.93
N LEU A 453 -10.12 23.07 -3.72
CA LEU A 453 -11.27 22.57 -4.47
C LEU A 453 -12.16 21.71 -3.58
#